data_AF-D1KCL0-F1
#
_entry.id   AF-D1KCL0-F1
#
_cell.length_a   1.000
_cell.length_b   1.000
_cell.length_c   1.000
_cell.angle_alpha   90.00
_cell.angle_beta   90.00
_cell.angle_gamma   90.00
#
_symmetry.space_group_name_H-M   'P 1'
#
loop_
_entity.id
_entity.type
_entity.pdbx_description
1 polymer ?
#
loop_
_entity_poly.entity_id
_entity_poly.type
_entity_poly.pdbx_seq_one_letter_code
_entity_poly.pdbx_strand_id
1 'polypeptide(L)'
;MSQLAKIFTRASTGMDAPLVTIEVHISGGLPSFTIVGLPEGAVKESKDRVRSALMNSNFKFPKGRITVSLAPANLPKSGGRYDLPIALGLLVASKQLKPQVNIADLEFFGELGLDGLLRTTEGLLPAIVKASEQGHAIVIPKNNMDQCALVDGAVIHPCEHLLEVCAFLQGAVEVKASEMNAHQAAIYSKDFSQVKGQYHAKRALEIAAAGGHNILLIGPPGSGKTMLSERLPSIMPPLTTQKSIRASLDLFNC
;
A
#
# COMPACT_ATOMS: atom_id res chain seq x y z
N MET A 1 21.78 10.40 -26.85
CA MET A 1 21.12 11.04 -25.68
C MET A 1 20.71 9.93 -24.73
N SER A 2 21.32 9.86 -23.55
CA SER A 2 20.84 9.03 -22.44
C SER A 2 19.51 9.59 -21.95
N GLN A 3 18.57 8.71 -21.61
CA GLN A 3 17.28 9.10 -21.05
C GLN A 3 17.14 8.37 -19.71
N LEU A 4 17.06 9.15 -18.62
CA LEU A 4 16.94 8.67 -17.25
C LEU A 4 15.56 9.08 -16.71
N ALA A 5 14.84 8.13 -16.13
CA ALA A 5 13.63 8.38 -15.35
C ALA A 5 13.83 7.87 -13.93
N LYS A 6 13.21 8.55 -12.96
CA LYS A 6 13.17 8.15 -11.55
C LYS A 6 11.73 8.05 -11.11
N ILE A 7 11.38 6.93 -10.47
CA ILE A 7 10.04 6.63 -9.96
C ILE A 7 10.18 6.13 -8.53
N PHE A 8 9.33 6.61 -7.62
CA PHE A 8 9.35 6.21 -6.22
C PHE A 8 8.31 5.12 -5.92
N THR A 9 8.69 4.23 -5.01
CA THR A 9 7.87 3.16 -4.43
C THR A 9 8.49 2.78 -3.08
N ARG A 10 7.98 1.74 -2.42
CA ARG A 10 8.50 1.25 -1.12
C ARG A 10 8.61 -0.25 -1.09
N ALA A 11 9.60 -0.74 -0.35
CA ALA A 11 9.76 -2.16 -0.08
C ALA A 11 8.75 -2.64 0.97
N SER A 12 8.36 -3.91 0.89
CA SER A 12 7.50 -4.57 1.88
C SER A 12 8.32 -5.06 3.08
N THR A 13 9.08 -4.19 3.73
CA THR A 13 9.95 -4.56 4.86
C THR A 13 9.33 -4.12 6.17
N GLY A 14 8.45 -4.96 6.71
CA GLY A 14 7.77 -4.72 7.99
C GLY A 14 7.03 -3.38 8.04
N MET A 15 7.07 -2.73 9.20
CA MET A 15 6.40 -1.44 9.45
C MET A 15 7.12 -0.24 8.85
N ASP A 16 8.41 -0.38 8.52
CA ASP A 16 9.24 0.76 8.11
C ASP A 16 9.04 1.14 6.64
N ALA A 17 8.56 0.20 5.82
CA ALA A 17 8.32 0.36 4.38
C ALA A 17 9.33 1.30 3.70
N PRO A 18 10.61 0.95 3.70
CA PRO A 18 11.67 1.86 3.29
C PRO A 18 11.52 2.26 1.82
N LEU A 19 11.85 3.52 1.52
CA LEU A 19 11.78 4.08 0.18
C LEU A 19 12.65 3.28 -0.80
N VAL A 20 12.08 2.95 -1.94
CA VAL A 20 12.75 2.34 -3.08
C VAL A 20 12.68 3.29 -4.25
N THR A 21 13.84 3.62 -4.80
CA THR A 21 13.94 4.41 -6.03
C THR A 21 14.17 3.48 -7.20
N ILE A 22 13.27 3.53 -8.18
CA ILE A 22 13.41 2.87 -9.47
C ILE A 22 14.01 3.86 -10.45
N GLU A 23 15.21 3.56 -10.93
CA GLU A 23 15.88 4.33 -11.97
C GLU A 23 15.87 3.55 -13.26
N VAL A 24 15.31 4.14 -14.33
CA VAL A 24 15.28 3.54 -15.66
C VAL A 24 16.16 4.35 -16.59
N HIS A 25 17.18 3.69 -17.14
CA HIS A 25 18.09 4.28 -18.09
C HIS A 25 18.01 3.56 -19.44
N ILE A 26 17.83 4.33 -20.51
CA ILE A 26 17.79 3.82 -21.89
C ILE A 26 18.97 4.41 -22.68
N SER A 27 19.81 3.54 -23.21
CA SER A 27 20.94 3.89 -24.07
C SER A 27 20.87 3.20 -25.44
N GLY A 28 21.63 3.71 -26.41
CA GLY A 28 21.81 3.07 -27.70
C GLY A 28 22.53 1.72 -27.60
N GLY A 29 22.45 0.92 -28.66
CA GLY A 29 23.07 -0.40 -28.76
C GLY A 29 22.07 -1.51 -29.06
N LEU A 30 22.54 -2.76 -28.98
CA LEU A 30 21.70 -3.95 -29.18
C LEU A 30 20.60 -4.03 -28.10
N PRO A 31 19.37 -4.46 -28.48
CA PRO A 31 18.27 -4.63 -27.53
C PRO A 31 18.65 -5.51 -26.35
N SER A 32 18.63 -4.95 -25.15
CA SER A 32 18.86 -5.67 -23.90
C SER A 32 18.05 -5.04 -22.79
N PHE A 33 17.61 -5.87 -21.84
CA PHE A 33 16.80 -5.42 -20.71
C PHE A 33 17.29 -6.12 -19.45
N THR A 34 17.80 -5.33 -18.51
CA THR A 34 18.39 -5.79 -17.25
C THR A 34 17.72 -5.09 -16.09
N ILE A 35 17.31 -5.86 -15.08
CA ILE A 35 16.84 -5.33 -13.79
C ILE A 35 17.89 -5.68 -12.74
N VAL A 36 18.30 -4.69 -11.94
CA VAL A 36 19.24 -4.83 -10.81
C VAL A 36 18.48 -4.54 -9.52
N GLY A 37 18.72 -5.36 -8.50
CA GLY A 37 18.09 -5.22 -7.18
C GLY A 37 16.81 -6.06 -6.97
N LEU A 38 16.50 -6.99 -7.88
CA LEU A 38 15.46 -8.01 -7.70
C LEU A 38 16.03 -9.44 -7.79
N PRO A 39 15.41 -10.44 -7.15
CA PRO A 39 15.71 -11.86 -7.33
C PRO A 39 15.50 -12.32 -8.78
N GLU A 40 16.34 -13.26 -9.26
CA GLU A 40 16.39 -13.68 -10.67
C GLU A 40 15.02 -14.13 -11.23
N GLY A 41 14.25 -14.92 -10.47
CA GLY A 41 12.91 -15.35 -10.89
C GLY A 41 11.94 -14.16 -11.08
N ALA A 42 11.94 -13.22 -10.13
CA ALA A 42 11.11 -12.02 -10.19
C ALA A 42 11.51 -11.11 -11.36
N VAL A 43 12.79 -11.04 -11.70
CA VAL A 43 13.27 -10.27 -12.87
C VAL A 43 12.67 -10.80 -14.17
N LYS A 44 12.69 -12.12 -14.37
CA LYS A 44 12.17 -12.74 -15.59
C LYS A 44 10.67 -12.50 -15.73
N GLU A 45 9.91 -12.75 -14.67
CA GLU A 45 8.46 -12.55 -14.69
C GLU A 45 8.06 -11.09 -14.87
N SER A 46 8.70 -10.18 -14.13
CA SER A 46 8.43 -8.73 -14.22
C SER A 46 8.69 -8.21 -15.63
N LYS A 47 9.80 -8.63 -16.26
CA LYS A 47 10.12 -8.29 -17.64
C LYS A 47 9.02 -8.71 -18.63
N ASP A 48 8.53 -9.95 -18.51
CA ASP A 48 7.49 -10.46 -19.41
C ASP A 48 6.14 -9.78 -19.18
N ARG A 49 5.79 -9.50 -17.91
CA ARG A 49 4.56 -8.77 -17.54
C ARG A 49 4.59 -7.33 -18.00
N VAL A 50 5.63 -6.57 -17.65
CA VAL A 50 5.79 -5.16 -18.04
C VAL A 50 5.79 -5.01 -19.56
N ARG A 51 6.50 -5.89 -20.28
CA ARG A 51 6.51 -5.84 -21.75
C ARG A 51 5.11 -6.04 -22.33
N SER A 52 4.42 -7.08 -21.88
CA SER A 52 3.08 -7.41 -22.40
C SER A 52 2.07 -6.31 -22.06
N ALA A 53 2.09 -5.82 -20.83
CA ALA A 53 1.24 -4.73 -20.35
C ALA A 53 1.40 -3.47 -21.22
N LEU A 54 2.64 -3.07 -21.50
CA LEU A 54 2.93 -1.93 -22.36
C LEU A 54 2.38 -2.12 -23.77
N MET A 55 2.64 -3.28 -24.38
CA MET A 55 2.20 -3.58 -25.75
C MET A 55 0.66 -3.64 -25.87
N ASN A 56 -0.01 -4.26 -24.90
CA ASN A 56 -1.47 -4.38 -24.87
C ASN A 56 -2.15 -3.06 -24.46
N SER A 57 -1.40 -2.13 -23.84
CA SER A 57 -1.82 -0.76 -23.58
C SER A 57 -1.48 0.21 -24.73
N ASN A 58 -1.22 -0.29 -25.95
CA ASN A 58 -0.86 0.49 -27.13
C ASN A 58 0.43 1.34 -27.01
N PHE A 59 1.29 1.03 -26.05
CA PHE A 59 2.63 1.61 -25.97
C PHE A 59 3.65 0.74 -26.71
N LYS A 60 4.77 1.35 -27.10
CA LYS A 60 5.90 0.63 -27.69
C LYS A 60 6.85 0.20 -26.58
N PHE A 61 7.30 -1.05 -26.61
CA PHE A 61 8.44 -1.43 -25.78
C PHE A 61 9.70 -0.74 -26.31
N PRO A 62 10.43 0.04 -25.50
CA PRO A 62 11.58 0.81 -25.99
C PRO A 62 12.67 -0.09 -26.56
N LYS A 63 13.35 0.40 -27.60
CA LYS A 63 14.51 -0.27 -28.22
C LYS A 63 15.80 0.20 -27.55
N GLY A 64 16.85 -0.61 -27.67
CA GLY A 64 18.18 -0.31 -27.15
C GLY A 64 18.49 -1.06 -25.85
N ARG A 65 19.51 -0.60 -25.13
CA ARG A 65 19.93 -1.17 -23.86
C ARG A 65 19.21 -0.46 -22.72
N ILE A 66 18.37 -1.22 -22.02
CA ILE A 66 17.54 -0.77 -20.92
C ILE A 66 18.13 -1.33 -19.62
N THR A 67 18.37 -0.45 -18.66
CA THR A 67 18.78 -0.82 -17.30
C THR A 67 17.80 -0.23 -16.31
N VAL A 68 17.20 -1.10 -15.50
CA VAL A 68 16.30 -0.75 -14.41
C VAL A 68 17.03 -1.06 -13.11
N SER A 69 17.24 -0.06 -12.27
CA SER A 69 17.92 -0.21 -10.98
C SER A 69 16.94 0.07 -9.84
N LEU A 70 16.84 -0.86 -8.88
CA LEU A 70 16.06 -0.68 -7.66
C LEU A 70 16.99 -0.41 -6.49
N ALA A 71 17.09 0.85 -6.07
CA ALA A 71 17.88 1.25 -4.90
C ALA A 71 16.99 1.38 -3.65
N PRO A 72 17.51 1.13 -2.43
CA PRO A 72 18.84 0.60 -2.12
C PRO A 72 18.91 -0.93 -2.20
N ALA A 73 20.01 -1.50 -2.70
CA ALA A 73 20.10 -2.92 -3.07
C ALA A 73 20.04 -3.93 -1.89
N ASN A 74 20.23 -3.46 -0.65
CA ASN A 74 20.24 -4.27 0.57
C ASN A 74 18.84 -4.60 1.12
N LEU A 75 17.78 -4.01 0.56
CA LEU A 75 16.41 -4.28 1.01
C LEU A 75 15.87 -5.57 0.36
N PRO A 76 15.09 -6.38 1.11
CA PRO A 76 14.35 -7.48 0.52
C PRO A 76 13.29 -6.91 -0.44
N LYS A 77 13.49 -7.12 -1.74
CA LYS A 77 12.56 -6.72 -2.79
C LYS A 77 12.09 -7.97 -3.53
N SER A 78 10.80 -8.27 -3.45
CA SER A 78 10.18 -9.40 -4.15
C SER A 78 8.73 -9.06 -4.52
N GLY A 79 8.13 -9.89 -5.37
CA GLY A 79 6.75 -9.75 -5.81
C GLY A 79 6.53 -8.79 -6.99
N GLY A 80 5.30 -8.76 -7.49
CA GLY A 80 4.92 -7.99 -8.67
C GLY A 80 4.72 -6.48 -8.43
N ARG A 81 4.77 -6.01 -7.18
CA ARG A 81 4.45 -4.60 -6.82
C ARG A 81 5.27 -3.52 -7.53
N TYR A 82 6.42 -3.91 -8.07
CA TYR A 82 7.35 -3.04 -8.79
C TYR A 82 7.05 -2.94 -10.29
N ASP A 83 6.13 -3.74 -10.82
CA ASP A 83 5.85 -3.76 -12.26
C ASP A 83 5.30 -2.42 -12.76
N LEU A 84 4.34 -1.82 -12.04
CA LEU A 84 3.81 -0.50 -12.36
C LEU A 84 4.91 0.58 -12.38
N PRO A 85 5.69 0.82 -11.31
CA PRO A 85 6.71 1.86 -11.34
C PRO A 85 7.82 1.58 -12.37
N ILE A 86 8.14 0.31 -12.66
CA ILE A 86 9.07 -0.03 -13.75
C ILE A 86 8.48 0.37 -15.12
N ALA A 87 7.22 0.04 -15.38
CA ALA A 87 6.54 0.41 -16.63
C ALA A 87 6.48 1.93 -16.82
N LEU A 88 6.15 2.68 -15.77
CA LEU A 88 6.14 4.15 -15.80
C LEU A 88 7.54 4.71 -16.08
N GLY A 89 8.57 4.17 -15.43
CA GLY A 89 9.95 4.55 -15.68
C GLY A 89 10.37 4.33 -17.13
N LEU A 90 9.96 3.22 -17.75
CA LEU A 90 10.18 2.97 -19.18
C LEU A 90 9.46 3.98 -20.07
N LEU A 91 8.21 4.30 -19.76
CA LEU A 91 7.42 5.24 -20.55
C LEU A 91 7.98 6.66 -20.48
N VAL A 92 8.40 7.11 -19.29
CA VAL A 92 9.03 8.42 -19.09
C VAL A 92 10.42 8.45 -19.74
N ALA A 93 11.26 7.45 -19.51
CA ALA A 93 12.61 7.37 -20.10
C ALA A 93 12.57 7.20 -21.63
N SER A 94 11.47 6.68 -22.19
CA SER A 94 11.30 6.59 -23.65
C SER A 94 10.53 7.78 -24.26
N LYS A 95 10.18 8.79 -23.44
CA LYS A 95 9.39 9.98 -23.81
C LYS A 95 8.00 9.66 -24.37
N GLN A 96 7.50 8.45 -24.17
CA GLN A 96 6.13 8.05 -24.50
C GLN A 96 5.12 8.61 -23.49
N LEU A 97 5.57 8.84 -22.25
CA LEU A 97 4.83 9.54 -21.23
C LEU A 97 5.57 10.83 -20.86
N LYS A 98 4.84 11.95 -20.86
CA LYS A 98 5.32 13.26 -20.42
C LYS A 98 4.40 13.71 -19.27
N PRO A 99 4.78 13.47 -18.02
CA PRO A 99 3.97 13.87 -16.88
C PRO A 99 3.77 15.39 -16.86
N GLN A 100 2.54 15.82 -16.61
CA GLN A 100 2.20 17.21 -16.29
C GLN A 100 2.22 17.44 -14.77
N VAL A 101 1.97 16.39 -14.00
CA VAL A 101 2.17 16.38 -12.54
C VAL A 101 3.62 16.06 -12.19
N ASN A 102 4.10 16.56 -11.06
CA ASN A 102 5.45 16.26 -10.59
C ASN A 102 5.54 14.81 -10.09
N ILE A 103 6.16 13.94 -10.88
CA ILE A 103 6.29 12.52 -10.56
C ILE A 103 7.14 12.24 -9.31
N ALA A 104 7.95 13.22 -8.89
CA ALA A 104 8.74 13.12 -7.67
C ALA A 104 7.91 13.22 -6.39
N ASP A 105 6.69 13.77 -6.48
CA ASP A 105 5.76 13.90 -5.35
C ASP A 105 4.79 12.70 -5.27
N LEU A 106 5.06 11.65 -6.06
CA LEU A 106 4.19 10.48 -6.21
C LEU A 106 4.94 9.18 -5.90
N GLU A 107 4.27 8.28 -5.21
CA GLU A 107 4.72 6.90 -4.99
C GLU A 107 3.75 5.90 -5.64
N PHE A 108 4.29 4.93 -6.38
CA PHE A 108 3.50 4.02 -7.19
C PHE A 108 3.63 2.58 -6.72
N PHE A 109 2.51 1.87 -6.70
CA PHE A 109 2.42 0.49 -6.29
C PHE A 109 1.48 -0.28 -7.22
N GLY A 110 1.89 -1.48 -7.63
CA GLY A 110 1.00 -2.38 -8.35
C GLY A 110 1.73 -3.42 -9.17
N GLU A 111 1.17 -4.63 -9.18
CA GLU A 111 1.50 -5.64 -10.19
C GLU A 111 0.72 -5.36 -11.48
N LEU A 112 1.37 -5.57 -12.63
CA LEU A 112 0.71 -5.44 -13.92
C LEU A 112 0.31 -6.82 -14.45
N GLY A 113 -0.97 -6.96 -14.80
CA GLY A 113 -1.43 -8.02 -15.68
C GLY A 113 -0.84 -7.87 -17.08
N LEU A 114 -0.81 -8.96 -17.85
CA LEU A 114 -0.32 -8.93 -19.24
C LEU A 114 -1.12 -7.99 -20.12
N ASP A 115 -2.38 -7.73 -19.77
CA ASP A 115 -3.32 -6.83 -20.42
C ASP A 115 -3.18 -5.36 -20.01
N GLY A 116 -2.44 -5.06 -18.94
CA GLY A 116 -2.29 -3.71 -18.40
C GLY A 116 -3.16 -3.42 -17.17
N LEU A 117 -3.98 -4.37 -16.70
CA LEU A 117 -4.72 -4.23 -15.45
C LEU A 117 -3.78 -4.18 -14.24
N LEU A 118 -4.08 -3.32 -13.27
CA LEU A 118 -3.40 -3.27 -11.99
C LEU A 118 -3.98 -4.35 -11.08
N ARG A 119 -3.12 -5.28 -10.66
CA ARG A 119 -3.46 -6.35 -9.72
C ARG A 119 -3.16 -5.93 -8.29
N THR A 120 -3.92 -6.52 -7.36
CA THR A 120 -3.78 -6.25 -5.93
C THR A 120 -2.38 -6.55 -5.44
N THR A 121 -1.89 -5.70 -4.55
CA THR A 121 -0.57 -5.82 -3.94
C THR A 121 -0.69 -5.89 -2.42
N GLU A 122 0.12 -6.73 -1.80
CA GLU A 122 0.17 -6.86 -0.34
C GLU A 122 1.12 -5.85 0.31
N GLY A 123 0.96 -5.62 1.61
CA GLY A 123 1.87 -4.76 2.38
C GLY A 123 1.86 -3.31 1.92
N LEU A 124 0.70 -2.79 1.50
CA LEU A 124 0.55 -1.38 1.12
C LEU A 124 0.35 -0.46 2.32
N LEU A 125 -0.28 -0.93 3.39
CA LEU A 125 -0.66 -0.06 4.51
C LEU A 125 0.54 0.66 5.16
N PRO A 126 1.66 -0.03 5.53
CA PRO A 126 2.84 0.66 6.02
C PRO A 126 3.46 1.62 4.98
N ALA A 127 3.43 1.24 3.70
CA ALA A 127 3.95 2.07 2.63
C ALA A 127 3.16 3.37 2.45
N ILE A 128 1.84 3.30 2.53
CA ILE A 128 0.95 4.46 2.43
C ILE A 128 1.15 5.41 3.60
N VAL A 129 1.27 4.89 4.82
CA VAL A 129 1.59 5.72 6.00
C VAL A 129 2.89 6.48 5.78
N LYS A 130 3.95 5.78 5.35
CA LYS A 130 5.27 6.41 5.16
C LYS A 130 5.32 7.37 3.97
N ALA A 131 4.57 7.10 2.91
CA ALA A 131 4.41 8.02 1.79
C ALA A 131 3.66 9.30 2.21
N SER A 132 2.57 9.13 2.97
CA SER A 132 1.78 10.24 3.53
C SER A 132 2.59 11.11 4.49
N GLU A 133 3.41 10.50 5.37
CA GLU A 133 4.35 11.22 6.25
C GLU A 133 5.37 12.08 5.47
N GLN A 134 5.69 11.71 4.22
CA GLN A 134 6.58 12.46 3.34
C GLN A 134 5.83 13.46 2.44
N GLY A 135 4.51 13.57 2.56
CA GLY A 135 3.68 14.43 1.73
C GLY A 135 3.53 13.94 0.29
N HIS A 136 3.88 12.68 0.01
CA HIS A 136 3.71 12.11 -1.33
C HIS A 136 2.28 11.59 -1.52
N ALA A 137 1.73 11.84 -2.71
CA ALA A 137 0.48 11.20 -3.13
C ALA A 137 0.77 9.76 -3.62
N ILE A 138 -0.18 8.86 -3.42
CA ILE A 138 0.01 7.42 -3.61
C ILE A 138 -0.88 6.94 -4.76
N VAL A 139 -0.30 6.25 -5.74
CA VAL A 139 -1.05 5.54 -6.78
C VAL A 139 -1.03 4.04 -6.50
N ILE A 140 -2.22 3.44 -6.38
CA ILE A 140 -2.39 2.02 -6.03
C ILE A 140 -3.41 1.32 -6.94
N PRO A 141 -3.45 -0.03 -6.97
CA PRO A 141 -4.54 -0.76 -7.60
C PRO A 141 -5.86 -0.42 -6.91
N LYS A 142 -6.92 -0.14 -7.67
CA LYS A 142 -8.23 0.22 -7.10
C LYS A 142 -8.79 -0.84 -6.14
N ASN A 143 -8.53 -2.12 -6.42
CA ASN A 143 -8.96 -3.23 -5.56
C ASN A 143 -8.27 -3.26 -4.19
N ASN A 144 -7.22 -2.46 -3.96
CA ASN A 144 -6.61 -2.30 -2.64
C ASN A 144 -7.26 -1.18 -1.81
N MET A 145 -8.20 -0.41 -2.37
CA MET A 145 -8.73 0.79 -1.72
C MET A 145 -9.39 0.49 -0.37
N ASP A 146 -10.11 -0.63 -0.24
CA ASP A 146 -10.79 -1.01 1.01
C ASP A 146 -9.83 -1.14 2.20
N GLN A 147 -8.62 -1.65 1.96
CA GLN A 147 -7.59 -1.79 3.01
C GLN A 147 -6.87 -0.47 3.30
N CYS A 148 -6.77 0.38 2.28
CA CYS A 148 -5.95 1.59 2.29
C CYS A 148 -6.74 2.83 2.73
N ALA A 149 -8.08 2.75 2.77
CA ALA A 149 -8.98 3.80 3.23
C ALA A 149 -8.83 4.14 4.73
N LEU A 150 -8.04 3.36 5.47
CA LEU A 150 -7.83 3.52 6.91
C LEU A 150 -6.73 4.54 7.27
N VAL A 151 -6.00 5.09 6.28
CA VAL A 151 -4.89 6.02 6.54
C VAL A 151 -5.36 7.46 6.40
N ASP A 152 -5.59 8.12 7.54
CA ASP A 152 -5.96 9.54 7.58
C ASP A 152 -4.90 10.43 6.92
N GLY A 153 -5.35 11.40 6.12
CA GLY A 153 -4.49 12.39 5.46
C GLY A 153 -3.70 11.88 4.26
N ALA A 154 -3.80 10.59 3.90
CA ALA A 154 -3.17 10.05 2.71
C ALA A 154 -3.93 10.48 1.44
N VAL A 155 -3.23 11.10 0.49
CA VAL A 155 -3.78 11.40 -0.84
C VAL A 155 -3.60 10.16 -1.72
N ILE A 156 -4.67 9.37 -1.87
CA ILE A 156 -4.63 8.09 -2.61
C ILE A 156 -5.40 8.21 -3.92
N HIS A 157 -4.74 7.83 -5.01
CA HIS A 157 -5.28 7.74 -6.37
C HIS A 157 -5.40 6.26 -6.78
N PRO A 158 -6.59 5.64 -6.61
CA PRO A 158 -6.82 4.27 -7.05
C PRO A 158 -6.95 4.20 -8.58
N CYS A 159 -6.25 3.26 -9.22
CA CYS A 159 -6.37 3.01 -10.66
C CYS A 159 -6.60 1.52 -10.96
N GLU A 160 -7.40 1.21 -11.98
CA GLU A 160 -7.65 -0.16 -12.45
C GLU A 160 -6.68 -0.58 -13.54
N HIS A 161 -6.15 0.36 -14.33
CA HIS A 161 -5.39 0.05 -15.54
C HIS A 161 -4.21 1.01 -15.76
N LEU A 162 -3.13 0.53 -16.40
CA LEU A 162 -1.93 1.32 -16.71
C LEU A 162 -2.24 2.61 -17.48
N LEU A 163 -3.21 2.54 -18.40
CA LEU A 163 -3.69 3.69 -19.16
C LEU A 163 -4.29 4.79 -18.26
N GLU A 164 -5.02 4.41 -17.21
CA GLU A 164 -5.61 5.35 -16.26
C GLU A 164 -4.52 6.08 -15.48
N VAL A 165 -3.47 5.37 -15.04
CA VAL A 165 -2.30 5.96 -14.40
C VAL A 165 -1.60 6.94 -15.35
N CYS A 166 -1.44 6.57 -16.62
CA CYS A 166 -0.83 7.46 -17.61
C CYS A 166 -1.68 8.71 -17.86
N ALA A 167 -3.00 8.56 -17.95
CA ALA A 167 -3.93 9.67 -18.14
C ALA A 167 -3.94 10.63 -16.95
N PHE A 168 -3.89 10.10 -15.73
CA PHE A 168 -3.69 10.85 -14.49
C PHE A 168 -2.39 11.67 -14.55
N LEU A 169 -1.26 11.03 -14.88
CA LEU A 169 0.03 11.72 -14.95
C LEU A 169 0.08 12.80 -16.03
N GLN A 170 -0.72 12.67 -17.08
CA GLN A 170 -0.85 13.66 -18.15
C GLN A 170 -1.86 14.77 -17.85
N GLY A 171 -2.49 14.78 -16.67
CA GLY A 171 -3.52 15.77 -16.32
C GLY A 171 -4.84 15.60 -17.08
N ALA A 172 -5.04 14.48 -17.76
CA ALA A 172 -6.24 14.21 -18.56
C ALA A 172 -7.41 13.68 -17.72
N VAL A 173 -7.14 13.16 -16.52
CA VAL A 173 -8.13 12.60 -15.61
C VAL A 173 -7.82 13.07 -14.20
N GLU A 174 -8.78 13.76 -13.56
CA GLU A 174 -8.79 13.90 -12.11
C GLU A 174 -9.20 12.57 -11.49
N VAL A 175 -8.22 11.77 -11.08
CA VAL A 175 -8.51 10.60 -10.24
C VAL A 175 -8.95 11.15 -8.89
N LYS A 176 -10.25 11.03 -8.58
CA LYS A 176 -10.83 11.51 -7.32
C LYS A 176 -10.01 10.97 -6.16
N ALA A 177 -9.28 11.86 -5.49
CA ALA A 177 -8.66 11.55 -4.22
C ALA A 177 -9.79 11.17 -3.25
N SER A 178 -9.72 9.97 -2.69
CA SER A 178 -10.69 9.57 -1.67
C SER A 178 -10.27 10.18 -0.34
N GLU A 179 -10.66 11.43 -0.09
CA GLU A 179 -10.69 11.97 1.27
C GLU A 179 -11.84 11.30 2.00
N MET A 180 -11.55 10.32 2.87
CA MET A 180 -12.59 9.75 3.73
C MET A 180 -12.44 10.19 5.18
N ASN A 181 -13.58 10.67 5.69
CA ASN A 181 -13.77 11.24 7.01
C ASN A 181 -13.60 10.21 8.12
N ALA A 182 -13.03 10.70 9.22
CA ALA A 182 -12.78 10.02 10.48
C ALA A 182 -13.90 9.06 10.92
N HIS A 183 -13.48 7.85 11.29
CA HIS A 183 -14.14 6.90 12.19
C HIS A 183 -15.68 6.93 12.23
N GLN A 184 -16.32 6.09 11.42
CA GLN A 184 -17.66 5.61 11.79
C GLN A 184 -17.57 4.94 13.16
N ALA A 185 -18.36 5.43 14.12
CA ALA A 185 -18.44 4.83 15.44
C ALA A 185 -18.80 3.34 15.28
N ALA A 186 -17.94 2.45 15.79
CA ALA A 186 -18.17 1.02 15.71
C ALA A 186 -19.49 0.68 16.42
N ILE A 187 -20.43 0.08 15.68
CA ILE A 187 -21.69 -0.38 16.25
C ILE A 187 -21.43 -1.76 16.86
N TYR A 188 -21.39 -1.84 18.19
CA TYR A 188 -21.20 -3.10 18.90
C TYR A 188 -22.54 -3.78 19.17
N SER A 189 -22.74 -4.99 18.64
CA SER A 189 -23.93 -5.81 18.94
C SER A 189 -23.99 -6.26 20.42
N LYS A 190 -22.82 -6.38 21.05
CA LYS A 190 -22.65 -6.71 22.47
C LYS A 190 -22.07 -5.49 23.19
N ASP A 191 -22.95 -4.72 23.81
CA ASP A 191 -22.60 -3.50 24.54
C ASP A 191 -22.41 -3.78 26.04
N PHE A 192 -21.41 -3.14 26.64
CA PHE A 192 -21.13 -3.14 28.08
C PHE A 192 -22.30 -2.60 28.92
N SER A 193 -23.14 -1.74 28.35
CA SER A 193 -24.40 -1.27 28.97
C SER A 193 -25.36 -2.42 29.30
N GLN A 194 -25.29 -3.54 28.56
CA GLN A 194 -26.11 -4.73 28.78
C GLN A 194 -25.68 -5.54 30.01
N VAL A 195 -24.48 -5.30 30.56
CA VAL A 195 -23.98 -6.01 31.75
C VAL A 195 -24.72 -5.51 32.98
N LYS A 196 -25.63 -6.34 33.50
CA LYS A 196 -26.34 -6.11 34.76
C LYS A 196 -25.56 -6.75 35.92
N GLY A 197 -25.33 -5.98 36.99
CA GLY A 197 -24.55 -6.42 38.16
C GLY A 197 -23.03 -6.42 37.91
N GLN A 198 -22.29 -7.28 38.63
CA GLN A 198 -20.83 -7.45 38.50
C GLN A 198 -20.00 -6.16 38.74
N TYR A 199 -20.37 -5.35 39.74
CA TYR A 199 -19.79 -4.03 39.98
C TYR A 199 -18.26 -4.00 40.03
N HIS A 200 -17.63 -4.94 40.76
CA HIS A 200 -16.17 -5.02 40.86
C HIS A 200 -15.51 -5.34 39.52
N ALA A 201 -16.08 -6.26 38.74
CA ALA A 201 -15.55 -6.61 37.43
C ALA A 201 -15.78 -5.48 36.41
N LYS A 202 -16.94 -4.82 36.45
CA LYS A 202 -17.22 -3.66 35.59
C LYS A 202 -16.23 -2.53 35.85
N ARG A 203 -16.01 -2.20 37.12
CA ARG A 203 -15.05 -1.16 37.51
C ARG A 203 -13.62 -1.49 37.08
N ALA A 204 -13.19 -2.75 37.22
CA ALA A 204 -11.88 -3.19 36.76
C ALA A 204 -11.73 -3.07 35.23
N LEU A 205 -12.77 -3.46 34.47
CA LEU A 205 -12.80 -3.35 33.02
C LEU A 205 -12.77 -1.89 32.54
N GLU A 206 -13.50 -0.99 33.20
CA GLU A 206 -13.47 0.46 32.91
C GLU A 206 -12.08 1.06 33.14
N ILE A 207 -11.46 0.77 34.29
CA ILE A 207 -10.11 1.26 34.62
C ILE A 207 -9.10 0.75 33.60
N ALA A 208 -9.18 -0.54 33.26
CA ALA A 208 -8.27 -1.14 32.31
C ALA A 208 -8.48 -0.64 30.87
N ALA A 209 -9.73 -0.42 30.45
CA ALA A 209 -10.05 0.17 29.15
C ALA A 209 -9.52 1.61 29.06
N ALA A 210 -9.78 2.45 30.07
CA ALA A 210 -9.32 3.83 30.10
C ALA A 210 -7.79 3.94 30.19
N GLY A 211 -7.14 3.05 30.94
CA GLY A 211 -5.69 3.03 31.17
C GLY A 211 -4.89 2.23 30.14
N GLY A 212 -5.54 1.49 29.24
CA GLY A 212 -4.88 0.57 28.31
C GLY A 212 -4.15 -0.59 28.99
N HIS A 213 -4.69 -1.12 30.09
CA HIS A 213 -4.11 -2.22 30.86
C HIS A 213 -4.53 -3.59 30.31
N ASN A 214 -3.62 -4.58 30.42
CA ASN A 214 -3.94 -5.98 30.14
C ASN A 214 -4.86 -6.54 31.24
N ILE A 215 -5.83 -7.36 30.85
CA ILE A 215 -6.82 -7.94 31.75
C ILE A 215 -6.76 -9.47 31.68
N LEU A 216 -6.77 -10.11 32.85
CA LEU A 216 -6.97 -11.55 33.00
C LEU A 216 -8.24 -11.81 33.80
N LEU A 217 -9.21 -12.51 33.21
CA LEU A 217 -10.48 -12.85 33.87
C LEU A 217 -10.42 -14.28 34.43
N ILE A 218 -10.43 -14.42 35.76
CA ILE A 218 -10.35 -15.73 36.46
C ILE A 218 -11.66 -15.98 37.23
N GLY A 219 -12.17 -17.22 37.18
CA GLY A 219 -13.33 -17.63 37.98
C GLY A 219 -13.97 -18.94 37.52
N PRO A 220 -14.92 -19.50 38.29
CA PRO A 220 -15.62 -20.75 37.98
C PRO A 220 -16.45 -20.65 36.68
N PRO A 221 -16.76 -21.77 36.00
CA PRO A 221 -17.62 -21.75 34.81
C PRO A 221 -18.97 -21.08 35.10
N GLY A 222 -19.54 -20.38 34.10
CA GLY A 222 -20.81 -19.65 34.26
C GLY A 222 -20.70 -18.28 34.95
N SER A 223 -19.53 -17.87 35.45
CA SER A 223 -19.34 -16.58 36.15
C SER A 223 -19.39 -15.31 35.26
N GLY A 224 -19.75 -15.44 33.98
CA GLY A 224 -19.89 -14.29 33.07
C GLY A 224 -18.58 -13.76 32.45
N LYS A 225 -17.46 -14.47 32.55
CA LYS A 225 -16.15 -14.05 31.97
C LYS A 225 -16.24 -13.74 30.48
N THR A 226 -16.74 -14.69 29.68
CA THR A 226 -16.93 -14.52 28.24
C THR A 226 -17.90 -13.38 27.93
N MET A 227 -18.97 -13.28 28.72
CA MET A 227 -19.97 -12.21 28.58
C MET A 227 -19.35 -10.82 28.77
N LEU A 228 -18.43 -10.68 29.73
CA LEU A 228 -17.68 -9.44 29.99
C LEU A 228 -16.61 -9.16 28.92
N SER A 229 -15.83 -10.17 28.50
CA SER A 229 -14.76 -9.98 27.51
C SER A 229 -15.29 -9.56 26.14
N GLU A 230 -16.41 -10.14 25.71
CA GLU A 230 -17.04 -9.80 24.42
C GLU A 230 -17.61 -8.38 24.38
N ARG A 231 -17.85 -7.76 25.55
CA ARG A 231 -18.42 -6.41 25.69
C ARG A 231 -17.38 -5.35 25.99
N LEU A 232 -16.18 -5.74 26.40
CA LEU A 232 -15.07 -4.82 26.65
C LEU A 232 -14.77 -3.88 25.47
N PRO A 233 -14.79 -4.33 24.18
CA PRO A 233 -14.52 -3.44 23.05
C PRO A 233 -15.43 -2.21 22.99
N SER A 234 -16.66 -2.30 23.49
CA SER A 234 -17.64 -1.19 23.46
C SER A 234 -17.31 -0.02 24.39
N ILE A 235 -16.42 -0.21 25.37
CA ILE A 235 -15.96 0.84 26.29
C ILE A 235 -14.48 1.19 26.11
N MET A 236 -13.81 0.57 25.15
CA MET A 236 -12.41 0.87 24.87
C MET A 236 -12.30 2.25 24.19
N PRO A 237 -11.26 3.04 24.52
CA PRO A 237 -10.96 4.26 23.78
C PRO A 237 -10.83 3.95 22.29
N PRO A 238 -11.26 4.87 21.40
CA PRO A 238 -11.07 4.69 19.97
C PRO A 238 -9.59 4.49 19.66
N LEU A 239 -9.29 3.54 18.78
CA LEU A 239 -7.93 3.32 18.33
C LEU A 239 -7.49 4.53 17.50
N THR A 240 -6.36 5.14 17.87
CA THR A 240 -5.66 6.07 16.98
C THR A 240 -5.31 5.37 15.68
N THR A 241 -5.29 6.07 14.54
CA THR A 241 -4.95 5.55 13.20
C THR A 241 -3.71 4.65 13.23
N GLN A 242 -2.63 5.06 13.89
CA GLN A 242 -1.42 4.26 14.05
C GLN A 242 -1.64 2.93 14.79
N LYS A 243 -2.48 2.92 15.85
CA LYS A 243 -2.83 1.71 16.61
C LYS A 243 -3.78 0.81 15.82
N SER A 244 -4.71 1.37 15.05
CA SER A 244 -5.59 0.62 14.15
C SER A 244 -4.80 -0.10 13.08
N ILE A 245 -3.88 0.63 12.43
CA ILE A 245 -2.98 0.09 11.41
C ILE A 245 -2.13 -1.03 12.00
N ARG A 246 -1.56 -0.82 13.19
CA ARG A 246 -0.78 -1.86 13.89
C ARG A 246 -1.63 -3.09 14.21
N ALA A 247 -2.82 -2.91 14.77
CA ALA A 247 -3.72 -4.01 15.11
C ALA A 247 -4.17 -4.81 13.88
N SER A 248 -4.50 -4.13 12.77
CA SER A 248 -4.84 -4.77 11.50
C SER A 248 -3.67 -5.58 10.96
N LEU A 249 -2.44 -5.07 11.01
CA LEU A 249 -1.26 -5.76 10.52
C LEU A 249 -0.81 -6.92 11.43
N ASP A 250 -1.01 -6.82 12.75
CA ASP A 250 -0.75 -7.90 13.70
C ASP A 250 -1.72 -9.09 13.49
N LEU A 251 -2.95 -8.84 13.06
CA LEU A 251 -3.94 -9.88 12.71
C LEU A 251 -3.59 -10.67 11.44
N PHE A 252 -2.79 -10.11 10.53
CA PHE A 252 -2.34 -10.80 9.31
C PHE A 252 -1.03 -11.60 9.50
N ASN A 253 -0.34 -11.42 10.64
CA ASN A 253 0.91 -12.10 10.96
C ASN A 253 0.76 -13.25 11.99
N CYS A 254 -0.48 -13.56 12.41
CA CYS A 254 -0.85 -14.72 13.24
C CYS A 254 -1.57 -15.78 12.40
#